data_AF-Q4F9J0-F1
#
_entry.id   AF-Q4F9J0-F1
#
_cell.length_a   1.000
_cell.length_b   1.000
_cell.length_c   1.000
_cell.angle_alpha   90.00
_cell.angle_beta   90.00
_cell.angle_gamma   90.00
#
_symmetry.space_group_name_H-M   'P 1'
#
loop_
_entity.id
_entity.type
_entity.pdbx_description
1 polymer ?
#
loop_
_entity_poly.entity_id
_entity_poly.type
_entity_poly.pdbx_seq_one_letter_code
_entity_poly.pdbx_strand_id
1 'polypeptide(L)'
;FLTSLVGLRPEKYFWTGLSDVQNKGTFRWTVEEPVLFTHWNADMPGRKTGCVAMKTGVAGGLWDILECEEKAKFVCKHWAEGVTRPPEPTTTPEPKCPEDWGTSSKSSMCFKLYTKGKHEKKTWFESRD
;
A
#
# COMPACT_ATOMS: atom_id res chain seq x y z
N PHE A 1 0.72 -0.35 -17.64
CA PHE A 1 1.55 -1.47 -18.15
C PHE A 1 1.05 -2.83 -17.70
N LEU A 2 1.08 -3.19 -16.41
CA LEU A 2 0.62 -4.51 -15.98
C LEU A 2 -0.85 -4.78 -16.28
N THR A 3 -1.72 -3.78 -16.11
CA THR A 3 -3.15 -3.90 -16.45
C THR A 3 -3.39 -4.32 -17.89
N SER A 4 -2.61 -3.82 -18.85
CA SER A 4 -2.77 -4.23 -20.27
C SER A 4 -2.20 -5.62 -20.54
N LEU A 5 -1.18 -6.06 -19.80
CA LEU A 5 -0.58 -7.39 -19.94
C LEU A 5 -1.43 -8.50 -19.30
N VAL A 6 -2.07 -8.18 -18.17
CA VAL A 6 -2.80 -9.12 -17.32
C VAL A 6 -4.32 -9.03 -17.56
N GLY A 7 -4.87 -7.83 -17.74
CA GLY A 7 -6.31 -7.60 -17.77
C GLY A 7 -7.05 -8.36 -18.87
N LEU A 8 -6.41 -8.63 -20.00
CA LEU A 8 -6.99 -9.35 -21.15
C LEU A 8 -6.68 -10.86 -21.14
N ARG A 9 -6.01 -11.36 -20.10
CA ARG A 9 -5.65 -12.78 -19.99
C ARG A 9 -6.84 -13.63 -19.55
N PRO A 10 -6.92 -14.90 -19.99
CA PRO A 10 -8.03 -15.79 -19.64
C PRO A 10 -8.01 -16.27 -18.19
N GLU A 11 -6.85 -16.23 -17.51
CA GLU A 11 -6.75 -16.57 -16.10
C GLU A 11 -7.51 -15.55 -15.26
N LYS A 12 -8.17 -16.01 -14.19
CA LYS A 12 -8.96 -15.14 -13.30
C LYS A 12 -8.08 -14.18 -12.48
N TYR A 13 -6.91 -14.67 -12.09
CA TYR A 13 -6.01 -13.99 -11.16
C TYR A 13 -4.55 -14.22 -11.52
N PHE A 14 -3.73 -13.23 -11.17
CA PHE A 14 -2.28 -13.35 -11.16
C PHE A 14 -1.74 -12.91 -9.80
N TRP A 15 -1.00 -13.80 -9.14
CA TRP A 15 -0.30 -13.50 -7.90
C TRP A 15 0.71 -12.37 -8.07
N THR A 16 0.76 -11.53 -7.04
CA THR A 16 1.81 -10.55 -6.82
C THR A 16 2.67 -10.95 -5.63
N GLY A 17 3.74 -10.22 -5.37
CA GLY A 17 4.55 -10.41 -4.15
C GLY A 17 4.01 -9.74 -2.89
N LEU A 18 2.78 -9.18 -2.89
CA LEU A 18 2.24 -8.44 -1.75
C LEU A 18 1.40 -9.34 -0.84
N SER A 19 1.55 -9.21 0.48
CA SER A 19 0.73 -9.94 1.45
C SER A 19 0.72 -9.25 2.82
N ASP A 20 -0.27 -9.55 3.66
CA ASP A 20 -0.33 -9.13 5.07
C ASP A 20 -0.24 -10.30 6.07
N VAL A 21 0.13 -11.51 5.61
CA VAL A 21 0.19 -12.73 6.44
C VAL A 21 1.13 -12.60 7.65
N GLN A 22 2.21 -11.84 7.54
CA GLN A 22 3.14 -11.64 8.66
C GLN A 22 2.56 -10.73 9.74
N ASN A 23 1.79 -9.72 9.36
CA ASN A 23 1.19 -8.77 10.27
C ASN A 23 -0.10 -8.23 9.65
N LYS A 24 -1.22 -8.70 10.17
CA LYS A 24 -2.55 -8.39 9.66
C LYS A 24 -2.76 -6.89 9.48
N GLY A 25 -3.18 -6.49 8.28
CA GLY A 25 -3.40 -5.09 7.91
C GLY A 25 -2.13 -4.31 7.56
N THR A 26 -0.94 -4.91 7.67
CA THR A 26 0.33 -4.31 7.23
C THR A 26 0.86 -5.10 6.03
N PHE A 27 0.65 -4.57 4.83
CA PHE A 27 1.06 -5.21 3.60
C PHE A 27 2.57 -5.02 3.34
N ARG A 28 3.24 -6.09 2.93
CA ARG A 28 4.68 -6.09 2.60
C ARG A 28 4.92 -6.85 1.30
N TRP A 29 5.82 -6.30 0.49
CA TRP A 29 6.35 -6.99 -0.68
C TRP A 29 7.33 -8.09 -0.25
N THR A 30 7.45 -9.15 -1.05
CA THR A 30 8.43 -10.22 -0.85
C THR A 30 9.88 -9.75 -1.04
N VAL A 31 10.09 -8.78 -1.93
CA VAL A 31 11.31 -7.98 -1.98
C VAL A 31 11.12 -6.83 -1.01
N GLU A 32 12.04 -6.59 -0.08
CA GLU A 32 11.90 -5.64 1.05
C GLU A 32 11.81 -4.14 0.64
N GLU A 33 11.05 -3.83 -0.40
CA GLU A 33 10.72 -2.51 -0.87
C GLU A 33 9.47 -1.97 -0.13
N PRO A 34 9.39 -0.65 0.11
CA PRO A 34 8.20 -0.05 0.72
C PRO A 34 6.99 -0.14 -0.21
N VAL A 35 5.79 -0.26 0.37
CA VAL A 35 4.53 -0.20 -0.37
C VAL A 35 4.17 1.26 -0.61
N LEU A 36 4.50 1.77 -1.81
CA LEU A 36 4.26 3.17 -2.19
C LEU A 36 2.96 3.37 -2.99
N PHE A 37 2.38 2.29 -3.51
CA PHE A 37 1.19 2.34 -4.35
C PHE A 37 0.30 1.14 -4.05
N THR A 38 -1.01 1.38 -4.01
CA THR A 38 -2.03 0.34 -3.89
C THR A 38 -3.16 0.56 -4.90
N HIS A 39 -3.71 -0.53 -5.43
CA HIS A 39 -4.79 -0.49 -6.42
C HIS A 39 -5.87 -1.53 -6.11
N TRP A 40 -6.42 -1.41 -4.91
CA TRP A 40 -7.43 -2.30 -4.37
C TRP A 40 -8.71 -2.28 -5.21
N ASN A 41 -9.33 -3.45 -5.34
CA ASN A 41 -10.68 -3.58 -5.85
C ASN A 41 -11.71 -3.04 -4.83
N ALA A 42 -12.98 -2.95 -5.24
CA ALA A 42 -14.07 -2.62 -4.32
C ALA A 42 -14.06 -3.54 -3.09
N ASP A 43 -14.32 -2.95 -1.92
CA ASP A 43 -14.33 -3.62 -0.61
C ASP A 43 -12.99 -4.26 -0.17
N MET A 44 -11.88 -3.87 -0.82
CA MET A 44 -10.53 -4.29 -0.47
C MET A 44 -9.69 -3.10 0.08
N PRO A 45 -8.71 -3.35 0.96
CA PRO A 45 -8.43 -4.62 1.62
C PRO A 45 -9.49 -4.89 2.70
N GLY A 46 -10.17 -6.04 2.61
CA GLY A 46 -11.21 -6.43 3.56
C GLY A 46 -10.64 -6.74 4.96
N ARG A 47 -11.42 -7.43 5.80
CA ARG A 47 -10.98 -7.82 7.16
C ARG A 47 -10.14 -9.10 7.20
N LYS A 48 -10.04 -9.81 6.09
CA LYS A 48 -9.31 -11.07 5.97
C LYS A 48 -7.84 -10.80 5.62
N THR A 49 -6.98 -11.62 6.19
CA THR A 49 -5.54 -11.65 5.87
C THR A 49 -5.32 -12.62 4.73
N GLY A 50 -4.31 -12.37 3.90
CA GLY A 50 -3.96 -13.28 2.81
C GLY A 50 -2.90 -12.74 1.86
N CYS A 51 -2.88 -13.35 0.68
CA CYS A 51 -1.99 -13.00 -0.41
C CYS A 51 -2.74 -12.14 -1.44
N VAL A 52 -2.03 -11.22 -2.08
CA VAL A 52 -2.65 -10.25 -3.00
C VAL A 52 -2.51 -10.73 -4.44
N ALA A 53 -3.64 -10.82 -5.12
CA ALA A 53 -3.71 -11.17 -6.54
C ALA A 53 -4.34 -10.04 -7.37
N MET A 54 -3.81 -9.85 -8.57
CA MET A 54 -4.37 -8.96 -9.57
C MET A 54 -5.47 -9.69 -10.36
N LYS A 55 -6.64 -9.09 -10.45
CA LYS A 55 -7.80 -9.61 -11.20
C LYS A 55 -7.69 -9.30 -12.68
N THR A 56 -8.36 -10.09 -13.51
CA THR A 56 -8.48 -9.90 -14.96
C THR A 56 -9.92 -9.56 -15.38
N GLY A 57 -10.15 -9.37 -16.68
CA GLY A 57 -11.45 -9.05 -17.25
C GLY A 57 -11.89 -7.62 -16.91
N VAL A 58 -13.17 -7.45 -16.56
CA VAL A 58 -13.77 -6.12 -16.29
C VAL A 58 -13.08 -5.39 -15.14
N ALA A 59 -12.59 -6.13 -14.14
CA ALA A 59 -11.83 -5.60 -13.01
C ALA A 59 -10.31 -5.71 -13.23
N GLY A 60 -9.88 -5.77 -14.49
CA GLY A 60 -8.49 -5.96 -14.88
C GLY A 60 -7.55 -4.98 -14.19
N GLY A 61 -6.54 -5.50 -13.50
CA GLY A 61 -5.53 -4.68 -12.82
C GLY A 61 -5.86 -4.26 -11.39
N LEU A 62 -7.09 -4.49 -10.91
CA LEU A 62 -7.48 -4.27 -9.51
C LEU A 62 -7.08 -5.47 -8.63
N TRP A 63 -6.84 -5.21 -7.35
CA TRP A 63 -6.25 -6.20 -6.43
C TRP A 63 -7.27 -6.73 -5.43
N ASP A 64 -7.31 -8.05 -5.29
CA ASP A 64 -8.09 -8.78 -4.29
C ASP A 64 -7.15 -9.46 -3.28
N ILE A 65 -7.61 -9.67 -2.06
CA ILE A 65 -6.97 -10.56 -1.08
C ILE A 65 -7.61 -11.94 -1.18
N LEU A 66 -6.78 -12.96 -1.37
CA LEU A 66 -7.17 -14.36 -1.50
C LEU A 66 -6.41 -15.23 -0.48
N GLU A 67 -6.92 -16.45 -0.24
CA GLU A 67 -6.19 -17.46 0.52
C GLU A 67 -4.91 -17.83 -0.24
N CYS A 68 -3.78 -17.89 0.47
CA CYS A 68 -2.46 -18.03 -0.17
C CYS A 68 -2.27 -19.39 -0.87
N GLU A 69 -3.07 -20.38 -0.49
CA GLU A 69 -3.11 -21.73 -1.03
C GLU A 69 -3.83 -21.81 -2.40
N GLU A 70 -4.50 -20.73 -2.81
CA GLU A 70 -5.18 -20.66 -4.11
C GLU A 70 -4.20 -20.80 -5.27
N LYS A 71 -4.61 -21.57 -6.28
CA LYS A 71 -3.79 -21.79 -7.47
C LYS A 71 -4.03 -20.67 -8.49
N ALA A 72 -3.04 -19.81 -8.65
CA ALA A 72 -3.02 -18.80 -9.71
C ALA A 72 -1.62 -18.71 -10.34
N LYS A 73 -1.56 -18.20 -11.58
CA LYS A 73 -0.28 -17.81 -12.20
C LYS A 73 0.29 -16.61 -11.45
N PHE A 74 1.57 -16.29 -11.64
CA PHE A 74 2.23 -15.17 -10.96
C PHE A 74 2.92 -14.25 -11.96
N VAL A 75 3.14 -13.00 -11.55
CA VAL A 75 3.93 -12.02 -12.30
C VAL A 75 5.22 -11.73 -11.54
N CYS A 76 6.36 -11.89 -12.21
CA CYS A 76 7.66 -11.53 -11.67
C CYS A 76 8.08 -10.12 -12.08
N LYS A 77 8.85 -9.46 -11.22
CA LYS A 77 9.58 -8.22 -11.51
C LYS A 77 11.07 -8.53 -11.51
N HIS A 78 11.77 -8.14 -12.56
CA HIS A 78 13.23 -8.17 -12.63
C HIS A 78 13.73 -6.87 -13.26
N TRP A 79 14.97 -6.49 -12.94
CA TRP A 79 15.62 -5.37 -13.61
C TRP A 79 15.94 -5.76 -15.06
N ALA A 80 15.82 -4.79 -15.97
CA ALA A 80 16.34 -4.95 -17.31
C ALA A 80 17.86 -5.10 -17.27
N GLU A 81 18.42 -5.86 -18.21
CA GLU A 81 19.86 -6.09 -18.27
C GLU A 81 20.63 -4.77 -18.38
N GLY A 82 21.68 -4.62 -17.58
CA GLY A 82 22.49 -3.40 -17.51
C GLY A 82 21.91 -2.25 -16.68
N VAL A 83 20.73 -2.40 -16.06
CA VAL A 83 20.13 -1.36 -15.20
C VAL A 83 20.40 -1.65 -13.72
N THR A 84 20.86 -0.63 -13.00
CA THR A 84 21.04 -0.65 -11.54
C THR A 84 19.93 0.09 -10.82
N ARG A 85 19.78 -0.16 -9.51
CA ARG A 85 18.83 0.58 -8.66
C ARG A 85 19.18 2.08 -8.67
N PRO A 86 18.18 2.98 -8.71
CA PRO A 86 18.43 4.39 -8.44
C PRO A 86 19.09 4.55 -7.07
N PRO A 87 20.00 5.54 -6.91
CA PRO A 87 20.54 5.86 -5.60
C PRO A 87 19.41 6.20 -4.63
N GLU A 88 19.58 5.83 -3.36
CA GLU A 88 18.63 6.23 -2.32
C GLU A 88 18.52 7.76 -2.27
N PRO A 89 17.31 8.31 -2.14
CA PRO A 89 17.15 9.76 -2.03
C PRO A 89 17.87 10.26 -0.78
N THR A 90 18.57 11.38 -0.92
CA THR A 90 19.28 12.03 0.19
C THR A 90 18.28 12.41 1.28
N THR A 91 18.50 11.91 2.50
CA THR A 91 17.68 12.29 3.65
C THR A 91 18.03 13.70 4.09
N THR A 92 17.01 14.55 4.24
CA THR A 92 17.18 15.88 4.83
C THR A 92 17.26 15.72 6.35
N PRO A 93 18.10 16.50 7.08
CA PRO A 93 18.10 16.47 8.54
C PRO A 93 16.71 16.70 9.13
N GLU A 94 16.42 16.04 10.25
CA GLU A 94 15.10 16.10 10.87
C GLU A 94 14.73 17.55 11.25
N PRO A 95 13.60 18.08 10.73
CA PRO A 95 13.15 19.40 11.10
C PRO A 95 12.68 19.42 12.56
N LYS A 96 12.95 20.54 13.27
CA LYS A 96 12.36 20.77 14.59
C LYS A 96 10.88 21.09 14.44
N CYS A 97 10.05 20.55 15.33
CA CYS A 97 8.62 20.80 15.28
C CYS A 97 8.28 22.25 15.64
N PRO A 98 7.24 22.84 15.00
CA PRO A 98 6.70 24.12 15.43
C PRO A 98 6.16 24.07 16.86
N GLU A 99 5.97 25.25 17.46
CA GLU A 99 5.41 25.38 18.80
C GLU A 99 4.02 24.73 18.90
N ASP A 100 3.73 24.05 20.01
CA ASP A 100 2.55 23.21 20.26
C ASP A 100 2.38 21.97 19.36
N TRP A 101 3.40 21.56 18.61
CA TRP A 101 3.41 20.28 17.89
C TRP A 101 4.30 19.26 18.61
N GLY A 102 3.79 18.05 18.78
CA GLY A 102 4.55 16.91 19.29
C GLY A 102 5.25 16.14 18.18
N THR A 103 6.32 15.44 18.54
CA THR A 103 6.95 14.41 17.71
C THR A 103 6.89 13.06 18.42
N SER A 104 7.05 11.97 17.68
CA SER A 104 7.18 10.62 18.22
C SER A 104 8.61 10.13 18.01
N SER A 105 9.16 9.35 18.95
CA SER A 105 10.51 8.77 18.82
C SER A 105 10.68 7.82 17.63
N LYS A 106 9.59 7.47 16.95
CA LYS A 106 9.55 6.59 15.77
C LYS A 106 9.23 7.33 14.46
N SER A 107 9.07 8.65 14.49
CA SER A 107 8.62 9.42 13.33
C SER A 107 9.34 10.76 13.27
N SER A 108 9.86 11.10 12.10
CA SER A 108 10.39 12.44 11.80
C SER A 108 9.30 13.47 11.47
N MET A 109 8.04 13.15 11.74
CA MET A 109 6.88 14.01 11.48
C MET A 109 6.40 14.68 12.77
N CYS A 110 5.86 15.89 12.61
CA CYS A 110 5.23 16.65 13.69
C CYS A 110 3.72 16.46 13.65
N PHE A 111 3.10 16.29 14.82
CA PHE A 111 1.65 16.09 14.96
C PHE A 111 1.07 17.02 16.02
N LYS A 112 -0.14 17.53 15.79
CA LYS A 112 -0.93 18.27 16.79
C LYS A 112 -2.32 17.66 16.88
N LEU A 113 -2.69 17.21 18.07
CA LEU A 113 -3.99 16.61 18.32
C LEU A 113 -4.97 17.66 18.84
N TYR A 114 -6.14 17.77 18.22
CA TYR A 114 -7.21 18.65 18.68
C TYR A 114 -8.28 17.83 19.41
N THR A 115 -8.24 17.85 20.74
CA THR A 115 -9.24 17.18 21.59
C THR A 115 -10.32 18.16 22.00
N LYS A 116 -11.40 18.26 21.21
CA LYS A 116 -12.56 19.09 21.51
C LYS A 116 -13.73 18.32 22.12
N GLY A 117 -14.65 19.02 22.79
CA GLY A 117 -15.87 18.43 23.34
C GLY A 117 -16.78 17.83 22.26
N LYS A 118 -17.71 16.94 22.62
CA LYS A 118 -18.57 16.20 21.67
C LYS A 118 -19.32 17.13 20.68
N HIS A 119 -19.70 18.33 21.12
CA HIS A 119 -20.43 19.33 20.32
C HIS A 119 -19.53 20.25 19.48
N GLU A 120 -18.21 20.15 19.62
CA GLU A 120 -17.23 20.97 18.92
C GLU A 120 -16.40 20.15 17.92
N LYS A 121 -16.72 18.85 17.77
CA LYS A 121 -16.10 17.98 16.77
C LYS A 121 -16.55 18.42 15.38
N LYS A 122 -15.59 18.39 14.46
CA LYS A 122 -15.77 18.72 13.06
C LYS A 122 -15.98 17.46 12.23
N THR A 123 -16.61 17.61 11.07
CA THR A 123 -16.65 16.59 10.02
C THR A 123 -15.25 16.34 9.44
N TRP A 124 -15.12 15.30 8.61
CA TRP A 124 -13.84 14.98 7.97
C TRP A 124 -13.34 16.13 7.07
N PHE A 125 -14.25 16.73 6.29
CA PHE A 125 -13.91 17.85 5.41
C PHE A 125 -13.47 19.07 6.21
N GLU A 126 -14.23 19.48 7.22
CA GLU A 126 -13.91 20.64 8.09
C GLU A 126 -12.63 20.48 8.93
N SER A 127 -12.17 19.24 9.15
CA SER A 127 -10.94 18.94 9.88
C SER A 127 -9.71 18.91 8.96
N ARG A 128 -9.92 18.59 7.68
CA ARG A 128 -8.87 18.56 6.66
C ARG A 128 -8.55 19.96 6.16
N ASP A 129 -9.59 20.79 6.01
CA ASP A 129 -9.49 22.18 5.57
C ASP A 129 -9.01 23.11 6.71
#